data_AF-A0A818F2S8-F1
#
_entry.id   AF-A0A818F2S8-F1
#
_cell.length_a   1.000
_cell.length_b   1.000
_cell.length_c   1.000
_cell.angle_alpha   90.00
_cell.angle_beta   90.00
_cell.angle_gamma   90.00
#
_symmetry.space_group_name_H-M   'P 1'
#
loop_
_entity.id
_entity.type
_entity.pdbx_description
1 polymer ?
#
loop_
_entity_poly.entity_id
_entity_poly.type
_entity_poly.pdbx_seq_one_letter_code
_entity_poly.pdbx_strand_id
1 'polypeptide(L)'
;MFCRLYLICYIILITINVILTDIYLHNPRGSNNRHNEKTRERQNENLSFDSQNNQRGGYNVGDGGTMYYYANSILPIQWTNQHSCNDVNADCSILFQYTCGDTLRDGKSTTTIPLSVEGENDSTYRLTEDLTSYLNCRVRSRNKNLFTANQGLRGDSSIYTRQNPAGTRYGYECPEERDYYPYWQPTNWIDIAILTNRQDLCTYYRQNSQNVQSRFACTFATKADLIKANDLKIILPNNKEACEAFNNPGLNGIKPRWIEFPSHNQPPPECYSPPYTRENHLGDVYGSDMPVFNWTLPNISANKCILRVRYNISTGDYDGWNINSSSNNGNLYIMKDFFPDELTAERRGYRYQTNPEIKLFDDIDLTLQLAVNTAQYGRVFQDRSFTFEIRQRPTEFQDKPIYNLNVRGRRGNIVQVYPAVEYDFVPNRLEIPSNSYVHIQWIGSNTTPDGDGQGNQQIDRNNLLLLTNRMINSDWNQFEYLNSTGLLIANMPALLNQTNFLNLPLNDRRQLAASGQNTDPLLYNASAYFDLGARLISAESAGVYHYVSTRNNDFSNRDQKGRIIVQPFQYKYQLIGQNRHTMKLE
;
A
#
# COMPACT_ATOMS: atom_id res chain seq x y z
N MET A 1 1.31 57.05 28.90
CA MET A 1 2.54 56.26 29.11
C MET A 1 2.16 55.09 30.02
N PHE A 2 1.66 53.99 29.45
CA PHE A 2 1.33 52.69 30.07
C PHE A 2 0.33 52.00 29.12
N CYS A 3 0.84 51.20 28.18
CA CYS A 3 0.18 50.10 27.46
C CYS A 3 1.07 49.74 26.26
N ARG A 4 1.17 48.44 25.92
CA ARG A 4 1.98 47.82 24.82
C ARG A 4 3.38 47.32 25.19
N LEU A 5 3.47 46.29 26.05
CA LEU A 5 4.65 45.41 26.03
C LEU A 5 4.39 43.97 26.53
N TYR A 6 3.15 43.47 26.43
CA TYR A 6 2.75 42.14 26.93
C TYR A 6 1.97 41.27 25.94
N LEU A 7 2.24 41.38 24.63
CA LEU A 7 1.48 40.60 23.63
C LEU A 7 2.31 40.01 22.48
N ILE A 8 3.58 39.64 22.70
CA ILE A 8 4.42 38.98 21.67
C ILE A 8 5.24 37.82 22.26
N CYS A 9 4.68 37.03 23.20
CA CYS A 9 5.41 35.88 23.75
C CYS A 9 4.67 34.54 23.80
N TYR A 10 3.46 34.38 23.27
CA TYR A 10 2.81 33.06 23.37
C TYR A 10 1.81 32.70 22.26
N ILE A 11 2.11 33.01 21.00
CA ILE A 11 1.47 32.34 19.85
C ILE A 11 2.53 32.12 18.75
N ILE A 12 3.48 31.23 19.00
CA ILE A 12 4.04 30.41 17.93
C ILE A 12 3.47 29.02 18.17
N LEU A 13 2.20 28.85 17.81
CA LEU A 13 1.72 27.53 17.43
C LEU A 13 2.59 27.15 16.23
N ILE A 14 3.55 26.26 16.46
CA ILE A 14 4.21 25.52 15.39
C ILE A 14 3.09 24.74 14.71
N THR A 15 2.49 25.35 13.69
CA THR A 15 1.74 24.61 12.68
C THR A 15 2.78 23.80 11.94
N ILE A 16 3.02 22.58 12.43
CA ILE A 16 3.68 21.55 11.64
C ILE A 16 2.68 21.27 10.51
N ASN A 17 2.74 22.07 9.45
CA ASN A 17 2.15 21.71 8.18
C ASN A 17 2.96 20.49 7.70
N VAL A 18 2.53 19.31 8.15
CA VAL A 18 2.92 18.06 7.51
C VAL A 18 2.24 18.13 6.15
N ILE A 19 3.01 18.44 5.11
CA ILE A 19 2.56 18.21 3.75
C ILE A 19 2.51 16.69 3.64
N LEU A 20 1.32 16.13 3.83
CA LEU A 20 1.10 14.69 3.74
C LEU A 20 1.22 14.32 2.26
N THR A 21 2.14 13.41 1.96
CA THR A 21 2.46 12.96 0.62
C THR A 21 2.02 11.51 0.50
N ASP A 22 0.74 11.29 0.18
CA ASP A 22 0.06 10.05 0.52
C ASP A 22 0.27 8.88 -0.46
N ILE A 23 0.21 7.63 0.03
CA ILE A 23 -0.04 6.40 -0.76
C ILE A 23 -1.27 5.65 -0.23
N TYR A 24 -2.18 5.27 -1.13
CA TYR A 24 -3.38 4.50 -0.79
C TYR A 24 -3.48 3.23 -1.59
N LEU A 25 -3.59 2.10 -0.90
CA LEU A 25 -3.80 0.81 -1.52
C LEU A 25 -5.29 0.60 -1.84
N HIS A 26 -5.62 0.16 -3.05
CA HIS A 26 -7.00 0.02 -3.54
C HIS A 26 -7.40 -1.41 -3.83
N ASN A 27 -6.48 -2.27 -4.25
CA ASN A 27 -6.71 -3.70 -4.39
C ASN A 27 -5.46 -4.51 -4.00
N PRO A 28 -5.58 -5.49 -3.08
CA PRO A 28 -6.66 -5.65 -2.10
C PRO A 28 -6.89 -4.36 -1.31
N ARG A 29 -8.09 -4.16 -0.74
CA ARG A 29 -8.47 -2.90 -0.09
C ARG A 29 -7.48 -2.49 1.01
N GLY A 30 -6.89 -1.31 0.88
CA GLY A 30 -6.03 -0.66 1.88
C GLY A 30 -6.82 -0.10 3.06
N SER A 31 -6.29 -0.29 4.26
CA SER A 31 -6.98 0.11 5.48
C SER A 31 -6.58 1.52 5.93
N ASN A 32 -5.33 1.96 5.74
CA ASN A 32 -4.83 3.24 6.23
C ASN A 32 -5.10 3.49 7.73
N ASN A 33 -4.99 2.42 8.56
CA ASN A 33 -5.43 2.37 9.97
C ASN A 33 -6.92 2.62 10.22
N ARG A 34 -7.74 2.65 9.18
CA ARG A 34 -9.18 2.61 9.28
C ARG A 34 -9.65 1.17 9.55
N HIS A 35 -10.76 1.05 10.27
CA HIS A 35 -11.42 -0.20 10.61
C HIS A 35 -12.93 -0.10 10.31
N ASN A 36 -13.80 0.09 11.29
CA ASN A 36 -15.27 0.10 11.12
C ASN A 36 -15.90 1.44 11.54
N GLU A 37 -15.15 2.53 11.37
CA GLU A 37 -15.61 3.86 11.78
C GLU A 37 -16.65 4.42 10.82
N LYS A 38 -17.65 5.14 11.36
CA LYS A 38 -18.67 5.87 10.60
C LYS A 38 -18.23 7.28 10.17
N THR A 39 -17.13 7.79 10.74
CA THR A 39 -16.54 9.09 10.41
C THR A 39 -15.76 9.01 9.10
N ARG A 40 -15.60 10.12 8.36
CA ARG A 40 -14.82 10.13 7.12
C ARG A 40 -13.33 9.92 7.37
N GLU A 41 -12.85 10.43 8.50
CA GLU A 41 -11.51 10.26 9.04
C GLU A 41 -11.43 8.93 9.81
N ARG A 42 -10.25 8.30 9.81
CA ARG A 42 -9.92 7.21 10.76
C ARG A 42 -9.93 7.75 12.19
N GLN A 43 -10.35 6.94 13.16
CA GLN A 43 -10.40 7.38 14.57
C GLN A 43 -9.05 7.32 15.27
N ASN A 44 -8.17 6.41 14.84
CA ASN A 44 -6.90 6.17 15.52
C ASN A 44 -5.79 5.91 14.49
N GLU A 45 -4.90 6.88 14.30
CA GLU A 45 -3.74 6.75 13.43
C GLU A 45 -2.69 5.75 13.95
N ASN A 46 -2.72 5.43 15.25
CA ASN A 46 -1.81 4.50 15.91
C ASN A 46 -2.36 3.07 15.95
N LEU A 47 -3.45 2.76 15.25
CA LEU A 47 -4.15 1.48 15.34
C LEU A 47 -3.22 0.29 15.09
N SER A 48 -2.48 0.30 13.97
CA SER A 48 -1.68 -0.85 13.54
C SER A 48 -0.29 -0.55 12.97
N PHE A 49 -0.10 0.57 12.27
CA PHE A 49 1.18 0.95 11.64
C PHE A 49 1.25 2.45 11.42
N ASP A 50 2.43 3.02 11.20
CA ASP A 50 2.57 4.44 10.91
C ASP A 50 2.44 4.70 9.41
N SER A 51 1.21 4.97 8.96
CA SER A 51 0.88 5.17 7.54
C SER A 51 1.55 6.39 6.92
N GLN A 52 1.80 7.43 7.74
CA GLN A 52 2.15 8.78 7.28
C GLN A 52 1.14 9.45 6.34
N ASN A 53 0.03 8.79 5.99
CA ASN A 53 -0.96 9.33 5.06
C ASN A 53 -2.03 10.19 5.76
N ASN A 54 -2.78 10.94 4.96
CA ASN A 54 -4.00 11.65 5.38
C ASN A 54 -5.05 10.71 5.96
N GLN A 55 -5.66 11.18 7.05
CA GLN A 55 -6.61 10.46 7.89
C GLN A 55 -7.91 10.08 7.18
N ARG A 56 -8.26 10.73 6.06
CA ARG A 56 -9.49 10.46 5.29
C ARG A 56 -9.37 9.28 4.32
N GLY A 57 -8.16 8.79 4.04
CA GLY A 57 -7.96 7.66 3.13
C GLY A 57 -8.28 6.29 3.76
N GLY A 58 -8.20 5.25 2.94
CA GLY A 58 -8.49 3.86 3.34
C GLY A 58 -9.98 3.48 3.33
N TYR A 59 -10.21 2.18 3.47
CA TYR A 59 -11.54 1.56 3.43
C TYR A 59 -11.91 0.97 4.79
N ASN A 60 -13.21 0.78 5.02
CA ASN A 60 -13.64 0.01 6.19
C ASN A 60 -13.36 -1.49 5.99
N VAL A 61 -13.20 -2.20 7.10
CA VAL A 61 -13.11 -3.66 7.12
C VAL A 61 -14.36 -4.28 6.50
N GLY A 62 -14.16 -5.38 5.78
CA GLY A 62 -15.23 -6.08 5.11
C GLY A 62 -16.13 -6.86 6.07
N ASP A 63 -17.42 -6.97 5.73
CA ASP A 63 -18.41 -7.73 6.49
C ASP A 63 -18.85 -9.00 5.75
N GLY A 64 -19.22 -10.04 6.50
CA GLY A 64 -19.83 -11.25 5.94
C GLY A 64 -18.89 -12.25 5.27
N GLY A 65 -17.56 -12.06 5.38
CA GLY A 65 -16.58 -13.02 4.88
C GLY A 65 -15.14 -12.48 4.91
N THR A 66 -14.23 -13.26 4.33
CA THR A 66 -12.82 -12.89 4.08
C THR A 66 -12.55 -13.13 2.61
N MET A 67 -11.96 -12.15 1.93
CA MET A 67 -11.52 -12.34 0.54
C MET A 67 -10.47 -13.45 0.49
N TYR A 68 -10.53 -14.30 -0.54
CA TYR A 68 -9.53 -15.33 -0.74
C TYR A 68 -9.06 -15.36 -2.18
N TYR A 69 -7.83 -15.80 -2.40
CA TYR A 69 -7.28 -15.93 -3.74
C TYR A 69 -6.66 -17.31 -3.90
N TYR A 70 -6.76 -17.88 -5.09
CA TYR A 70 -6.08 -19.13 -5.36
C TYR A 70 -4.57 -18.89 -5.50
N ALA A 71 -3.77 -19.80 -4.97
CA ALA A 71 -2.33 -19.89 -5.22
C ALA A 71 -2.02 -19.71 -6.72
N ASN A 72 -0.92 -19.05 -7.07
CA ASN A 72 -0.52 -18.74 -8.46
C ASN A 72 -1.54 -17.93 -9.29
N SER A 73 -2.67 -17.47 -8.73
CA SER A 73 -3.58 -16.56 -9.44
C SER A 73 -2.98 -15.15 -9.55
N ILE A 74 -3.43 -14.39 -10.54
CA ILE A 74 -2.96 -13.03 -10.81
C ILE A 74 -3.86 -12.05 -10.07
N LEU A 75 -3.30 -11.37 -9.08
CA LEU A 75 -3.95 -10.34 -8.29
C LEU A 75 -3.42 -8.97 -8.72
N PRO A 76 -4.25 -8.11 -9.35
CA PRO A 76 -3.82 -6.76 -9.71
C PRO A 76 -3.71 -5.91 -8.45
N ILE A 77 -2.49 -5.62 -8.02
CA ILE A 77 -2.22 -4.64 -6.97
C ILE A 77 -2.41 -3.26 -7.56
N GLN A 78 -3.31 -2.47 -6.99
CA GLN A 78 -3.59 -1.12 -7.46
C GLN A 78 -3.50 -0.14 -6.31
N TRP A 79 -2.94 1.03 -6.57
CA TRP A 79 -2.75 2.08 -5.59
C TRP A 79 -2.89 3.46 -6.23
N THR A 80 -2.91 4.48 -5.41
CA THR A 80 -2.67 5.88 -5.80
C THR A 80 -1.54 6.44 -4.97
N ASN A 81 -0.73 7.32 -5.55
CA ASN A 81 0.33 8.03 -4.84
C ASN A 81 0.30 9.49 -5.24
N GLN A 82 0.26 10.39 -4.25
CA GLN A 82 0.05 11.81 -4.51
C GLN A 82 1.23 12.47 -5.24
N HIS A 83 2.45 11.96 -5.02
CA HIS A 83 3.66 12.53 -5.60
C HIS A 83 4.10 11.74 -6.82
N SER A 84 4.96 12.34 -7.63
CA SER A 84 5.37 11.70 -8.85
C SER A 84 6.36 10.56 -8.62
N CYS A 85 6.41 9.67 -9.60
CA CYS A 85 7.31 8.55 -9.70
C CYS A 85 7.64 8.39 -11.18
N ASN A 86 8.88 7.99 -11.49
CA ASN A 86 9.41 8.03 -12.86
C ASN A 86 9.19 9.40 -13.55
N ASP A 87 9.41 10.48 -12.80
CA ASP A 87 9.31 11.88 -13.20
C ASP A 87 10.56 12.62 -12.68
N VAL A 88 10.90 13.75 -13.29
CA VAL A 88 12.09 14.56 -12.93
C VAL A 88 11.97 15.21 -11.55
N ASN A 89 10.76 15.31 -11.01
CA ASN A 89 10.50 16.05 -9.76
C ASN A 89 10.87 15.27 -8.48
N ALA A 90 11.01 13.95 -8.54
CA ALA A 90 11.23 13.13 -7.34
C ALA A 90 12.02 11.85 -7.62
N ASP A 91 12.89 11.48 -6.67
CA ASP A 91 13.40 10.11 -6.58
C ASP A 91 12.38 9.26 -5.81
N CYS A 92 12.01 8.12 -6.38
CA CYS A 92 10.87 7.32 -5.95
C CYS A 92 11.21 5.83 -5.95
N SER A 93 10.73 5.13 -4.91
CA SER A 93 10.66 3.68 -4.87
C SER A 93 9.34 3.20 -4.23
N ILE A 94 8.64 2.30 -4.91
CA ILE A 94 7.41 1.65 -4.44
C ILE A 94 7.72 0.17 -4.20
N LEU A 95 7.56 -0.29 -2.97
CA LEU A 95 7.87 -1.65 -2.56
C LEU A 95 6.59 -2.38 -2.13
N PHE A 96 6.32 -3.51 -2.77
CA PHE A 96 5.25 -4.43 -2.40
C PHE A 96 5.80 -5.58 -1.59
N GLN A 97 5.15 -5.86 -0.47
CA GLN A 97 5.52 -6.93 0.45
C GLN A 97 4.27 -7.63 0.97
N TYR A 98 4.41 -8.87 1.39
CA TYR A 98 3.35 -9.57 2.10
C TYR A 98 3.89 -10.32 3.30
N THR A 99 3.00 -10.67 4.21
CA THR A 99 3.28 -11.61 5.29
C THR A 99 2.05 -12.47 5.52
N CYS A 100 2.25 -13.69 6.00
CA CYS A 100 1.18 -14.61 6.36
C CYS A 100 1.48 -15.23 7.71
N GLY A 101 0.46 -15.43 8.54
CA GLY A 101 0.64 -16.03 9.86
C GLY A 101 -0.67 -16.19 10.62
N ASP A 102 -0.76 -17.25 11.42
CA ASP A 102 -2.02 -17.66 12.06
C ASP A 102 -2.54 -16.64 13.09
N THR A 103 -1.67 -15.79 13.62
CA THR A 103 -2.03 -14.76 14.63
C THR A 103 -2.55 -13.46 14.02
N LEU A 104 -2.24 -13.21 12.73
CA LEU A 104 -2.68 -12.01 12.02
C LEU A 104 -4.21 -11.89 12.07
N ARG A 105 -4.74 -10.68 12.12
CA ARG A 105 -6.19 -10.43 12.19
C ARG A 105 -6.50 -8.94 12.05
N ASP A 106 -7.68 -8.65 11.54
CA ASP A 106 -8.20 -7.27 11.46
C ASP A 106 -8.78 -6.77 12.79
N GLY A 107 -9.21 -7.68 13.66
CA GLY A 107 -9.79 -7.34 14.96
C GLY A 107 -11.21 -6.80 14.85
N LYS A 108 -11.68 -6.16 15.92
CA LYS A 108 -12.99 -5.46 16.00
C LYS A 108 -12.88 -4.05 16.59
N SER A 109 -11.78 -3.77 17.29
CA SER A 109 -11.56 -2.50 17.98
C SER A 109 -10.82 -1.49 17.11
N THR A 110 -11.12 -0.21 17.33
CA THR A 110 -10.37 0.94 16.81
C THR A 110 -9.28 1.42 17.78
N THR A 111 -9.10 0.75 18.92
CA THR A 111 -8.03 1.05 19.88
C THR A 111 -6.74 0.32 19.56
N THR A 112 -5.60 0.96 19.83
CA THR A 112 -4.28 0.35 19.64
C THR A 112 -4.09 -0.81 20.60
N ILE A 113 -3.66 -1.96 20.08
CA ILE A 113 -3.36 -3.18 20.85
C ILE A 113 -2.47 -2.87 22.07
N PRO A 114 -2.79 -3.31 23.29
CA PRO A 114 -1.91 -3.15 24.46
C PRO A 114 -0.58 -3.85 24.23
N LEU A 115 0.53 -3.28 24.69
CA LEU A 115 1.85 -3.92 24.61
C LEU A 115 2.01 -4.99 25.69
N SER A 116 1.38 -6.14 25.48
CA SER A 116 1.44 -7.28 26.40
C SER A 116 1.06 -8.58 25.70
N VAL A 117 1.31 -9.71 26.38
CA VAL A 117 0.91 -11.04 25.91
C VAL A 117 -0.62 -11.16 25.87
N GLU A 118 -1.31 -10.57 26.84
CA GLU A 118 -2.77 -10.51 26.90
C GLU A 118 -3.33 -9.74 25.70
N GLY A 119 -2.72 -8.60 25.35
CA GLY A 119 -3.10 -7.83 24.17
C GLY A 119 -2.91 -8.62 22.87
N GLU A 120 -1.80 -9.35 22.73
CA GLU A 120 -1.53 -10.20 21.57
C GLU A 120 -2.52 -11.38 21.45
N ASN A 121 -2.97 -11.94 22.58
CA ASN A 121 -3.93 -13.04 22.62
C ASN A 121 -5.39 -12.58 22.49
N ASP A 122 -5.70 -11.31 22.73
CA ASP A 122 -7.04 -10.76 22.58
C ASP A 122 -7.37 -10.50 21.10
N SER A 123 -8.29 -11.32 20.57
CA SER A 123 -8.74 -11.28 19.18
C SER A 123 -9.50 -9.99 18.82
N THR A 124 -9.87 -9.18 19.82
CA THR A 124 -10.54 -7.89 19.63
C THR A 124 -9.63 -6.86 18.98
N TYR A 125 -8.32 -6.92 19.21
CA TYR A 125 -7.36 -5.99 18.63
C TYR A 125 -6.87 -6.44 17.27
N ARG A 126 -6.62 -5.47 16.40
CA ARG A 126 -5.92 -5.69 15.13
C ARG A 126 -4.47 -6.08 15.39
N LEU A 127 -4.00 -7.14 14.71
CA LEU A 127 -2.62 -7.59 14.78
C LEU A 127 -2.08 -7.83 13.38
N THR A 128 -1.11 -7.01 12.97
CA THR A 128 -0.47 -7.10 11.64
C THR A 128 1.00 -7.52 11.71
N GLU A 129 1.61 -7.42 12.90
CA GLU A 129 2.96 -7.87 13.25
C GLU A 129 2.91 -8.39 14.68
N ASP A 130 3.72 -9.40 15.03
CA ASP A 130 3.68 -10.05 16.35
C ASP A 130 4.47 -9.29 17.42
N LEU A 131 4.16 -9.57 18.69
CA LEU A 131 4.78 -8.91 19.84
C LEU A 131 6.29 -9.18 19.93
N THR A 132 6.75 -10.37 19.55
CA THR A 132 8.17 -10.75 19.63
C THR A 132 9.00 -9.89 18.68
N SER A 133 8.52 -9.74 17.44
CA SER A 133 9.16 -8.90 16.42
C SER A 133 9.25 -7.44 16.87
N TYR A 134 8.17 -6.90 17.44
CA TYR A 134 8.18 -5.54 17.98
C TYR A 134 9.09 -5.37 19.20
N LEU A 135 9.07 -6.31 20.15
CA LEU A 135 9.95 -6.25 21.33
C LEU A 135 11.43 -6.29 20.92
N ASN A 136 11.78 -7.13 19.95
CA ASN A 136 13.12 -7.15 19.37
C ASN A 136 13.52 -5.78 18.82
N CYS A 137 12.64 -5.13 18.05
CA CYS A 137 12.87 -3.77 17.57
C CYS A 137 13.04 -2.75 18.72
N ARG A 138 12.19 -2.87 19.76
CA ARG A 138 12.17 -1.95 20.89
C ARG A 138 13.41 -2.04 21.78
N VAL A 139 13.97 -3.23 21.96
CA VAL A 139 15.20 -3.43 22.73
C VAL A 139 16.46 -3.34 21.89
N ARG A 140 16.40 -3.47 20.56
CA ARG A 140 17.59 -3.39 19.70
C ARG A 140 18.07 -1.95 19.51
N SER A 141 19.36 -1.72 19.66
CA SER A 141 19.98 -0.43 19.33
C SER A 141 19.80 -0.11 17.85
N ARG A 142 19.34 1.11 17.56
CA ARG A 142 19.20 1.60 16.18
C ARG A 142 20.54 1.61 15.46
N ASN A 143 20.48 1.61 14.13
CA ASN A 143 21.67 1.88 13.32
C ASN A 143 22.05 3.37 13.43
N LYS A 144 23.14 3.64 14.17
CA LYS A 144 23.65 5.00 14.40
C LYS A 144 24.33 5.62 13.17
N ASN A 145 24.52 4.87 12.08
CA ASN A 145 24.99 5.39 10.80
C ASN A 145 23.86 6.02 9.96
N LEU A 146 22.60 5.88 10.35
CA LEU A 146 21.49 6.43 9.56
C LEU A 146 21.41 7.94 9.66
N PHE A 147 21.12 8.58 8.52
CA PHE A 147 20.84 10.00 8.44
C PHE A 147 19.57 10.37 9.21
N THR A 148 19.70 11.33 10.12
CA THR A 148 18.61 11.87 10.94
C THR A 148 18.35 13.34 10.66
N ALA A 149 19.04 13.95 9.68
CA ALA A 149 18.95 15.38 9.41
C ALA A 149 19.25 16.19 10.69
N ASN A 150 18.32 17.06 11.09
CA ASN A 150 18.33 17.87 12.30
C ASN A 150 17.39 17.30 13.40
N GLN A 151 16.88 16.08 13.25
CA GLN A 151 15.94 15.49 14.21
C GLN A 151 16.66 15.02 15.47
N GLY A 152 16.29 15.61 16.61
CA GLY A 152 16.74 15.17 17.94
C GLY A 152 15.95 13.94 18.39
N LEU A 153 16.51 12.75 18.19
CA LEU A 153 15.88 11.49 18.60
C LEU A 153 15.84 11.36 20.13
N ARG A 154 14.72 10.88 20.68
CA ARG A 154 14.51 10.74 22.13
C ARG A 154 15.06 9.45 22.75
N GLY A 155 15.72 8.61 21.96
CA GLY A 155 16.31 7.37 22.43
C GLY A 155 17.16 6.67 21.37
N ASP A 156 17.74 5.54 21.78
CA ASP A 156 18.79 4.83 21.05
C ASP A 156 18.38 3.46 20.50
N SER A 157 17.09 3.08 20.62
CA SER A 157 16.57 1.84 20.04
C SER A 157 15.95 2.02 18.65
N SER A 158 15.68 0.91 17.97
CA SER A 158 15.21 0.87 16.57
C SER A 158 13.79 1.44 16.38
N ILE A 159 13.11 1.86 17.46
CA ILE A 159 11.84 2.61 17.37
C ILE A 159 12.05 4.11 17.15
N TYR A 160 13.27 4.61 17.35
CA TYR A 160 13.60 6.02 17.18
C TYR A 160 14.26 6.22 15.82
N THR A 161 13.51 6.80 14.88
CA THR A 161 13.99 7.13 13.53
C THR A 161 13.79 8.61 13.23
N ARG A 162 14.31 9.07 12.09
CA ARG A 162 14.09 10.43 11.62
C ARG A 162 12.60 10.77 11.47
N GLN A 163 11.79 9.81 11.03
CA GLN A 163 10.34 9.99 10.87
C GLN A 163 9.53 9.69 12.14
N ASN A 164 10.11 8.97 13.11
CA ASN A 164 9.50 8.71 14.42
C ASN A 164 10.47 9.09 15.57
N PRO A 165 10.84 10.37 15.73
CA PRO A 165 11.87 10.78 16.68
C PRO A 165 11.45 10.63 18.15
N ALA A 166 10.14 10.57 18.41
CA ALA A 166 9.58 10.37 19.74
C ALA A 166 9.42 8.90 20.14
N GLY A 167 9.59 7.95 19.21
CA GLY A 167 9.33 6.54 19.46
C GLY A 167 7.85 6.25 19.72
N THR A 168 6.95 6.98 19.06
CA THR A 168 5.50 6.75 19.13
C THR A 168 5.20 5.34 18.64
N ARG A 169 4.30 4.64 19.32
CA ARG A 169 3.95 3.25 19.00
C ARG A 169 2.73 3.20 18.08
N TYR A 170 2.89 2.48 16.98
CA TYR A 170 1.83 2.18 16.01
C TYR A 170 1.65 0.67 15.94
N GLY A 171 0.63 0.14 16.61
CA GLY A 171 0.49 -1.30 16.81
C GLY A 171 1.78 -1.94 17.33
N TYR A 172 2.31 -2.87 16.54
CA TYR A 172 3.58 -3.59 16.76
C TYR A 172 4.56 -3.41 15.57
N GLU A 173 4.44 -2.29 14.84
CA GLU A 173 5.39 -1.97 13.78
C GLU A 173 6.77 -1.59 14.31
N CYS A 174 7.82 -2.02 13.60
CA CYS A 174 9.18 -1.51 13.79
C CYS A 174 9.48 -0.31 12.86
N PRO A 175 9.61 0.94 13.38
CA PRO A 175 9.87 2.13 12.57
C PRO A 175 11.13 2.06 11.69
N GLU A 176 12.23 1.48 12.19
CA GLU A 176 13.46 1.35 11.39
C GLU A 176 13.29 0.34 10.23
N GLU A 177 12.49 -0.71 10.41
CA GLU A 177 12.17 -1.65 9.32
C GLU A 177 11.30 -0.99 8.26
N ARG A 178 10.31 -0.18 8.68
CA ARG A 178 9.47 0.60 7.79
C ARG A 178 10.30 1.57 6.95
N ASP A 179 11.17 2.35 7.61
CA ASP A 179 11.87 3.50 7.02
C ASP A 179 12.99 3.12 6.03
N TYR A 180 13.60 1.93 6.18
CA TYR A 180 14.80 1.59 5.43
C TYR A 180 14.68 0.24 4.73
N TYR A 181 15.13 0.21 3.47
CA TYR A 181 15.10 -0.98 2.61
C TYR A 181 16.37 -1.09 1.74
N PRO A 182 16.94 -2.30 1.57
CA PRO A 182 16.64 -3.54 2.27
C PRO A 182 16.97 -3.46 3.76
N TYR A 183 16.14 -4.08 4.59
CA TYR A 183 16.38 -4.05 6.04
C TYR A 183 17.49 -5.04 6.41
N TRP A 184 18.49 -4.56 7.16
CA TRP A 184 19.69 -5.34 7.56
C TRP A 184 19.47 -6.22 8.79
N GLN A 185 18.28 -6.15 9.39
CA GLN A 185 17.86 -6.96 10.53
C GLN A 185 16.68 -7.86 10.12
N PRO A 186 16.33 -8.87 10.94
CA PRO A 186 15.20 -9.75 10.62
C PRO A 186 13.89 -8.98 10.47
N THR A 187 13.13 -9.32 9.42
CA THR A 187 11.77 -8.85 9.14
C THR A 187 10.85 -10.04 8.86
N ASN A 188 9.55 -9.86 9.09
CA ASN A 188 8.50 -10.83 8.75
C ASN A 188 7.92 -10.60 7.35
N TRP A 189 8.35 -9.54 6.68
CA TRP A 189 7.83 -9.12 5.38
C TRP A 189 8.62 -9.75 4.25
N ILE A 190 7.92 -10.52 3.41
CA ILE A 190 8.45 -11.12 2.20
C ILE A 190 8.32 -10.11 1.06
N ASP A 191 9.42 -9.86 0.35
CA ASP A 191 9.44 -8.90 -0.75
C ASP A 191 8.83 -9.49 -2.03
N ILE A 192 7.89 -8.76 -2.64
CA ILE A 192 7.27 -9.13 -3.93
C ILE A 192 8.03 -8.44 -5.06
N ALA A 193 8.01 -7.11 -5.04
CA ALA A 193 8.62 -6.28 -6.07
C ALA A 193 9.00 -4.90 -5.54
N ILE A 194 10.06 -4.33 -6.10
CA ILE A 194 10.45 -2.93 -5.93
C ILE A 194 10.41 -2.22 -7.29
N LEU A 195 9.55 -1.21 -7.39
CA LEU A 195 9.45 -0.33 -8.54
C LEU A 195 10.21 0.96 -8.22
N THR A 196 11.36 1.21 -8.86
CA THR A 196 12.28 2.28 -8.44
C THR A 196 12.85 3.09 -9.61
N ASN A 197 13.03 4.40 -9.44
CA ASN A 197 13.74 5.23 -10.42
C ASN A 197 15.23 4.83 -10.51
N ARG A 198 15.79 4.25 -9.45
CA ARG A 198 17.18 3.82 -9.32
C ARG A 198 17.38 2.38 -9.81
N GLN A 199 17.18 2.17 -11.11
CA GLN A 199 17.36 0.85 -11.74
C GLN A 199 18.79 0.31 -11.57
N ASP A 200 19.79 1.19 -11.39
CA ASP A 200 21.17 0.84 -11.05
C ASP A 200 21.27 0.04 -9.73
N LEU A 201 20.33 0.24 -8.80
CA LEU A 201 20.29 -0.46 -7.51
C LEU A 201 19.54 -1.80 -7.56
N CYS A 202 18.95 -2.19 -8.70
CA CYS A 202 18.17 -3.42 -8.78
C CYS A 202 18.96 -4.68 -8.40
N THR A 203 20.23 -4.79 -8.84
CA THR A 203 21.10 -5.91 -8.45
C THR A 203 21.31 -5.94 -6.93
N TYR A 204 21.54 -4.77 -6.34
CA TYR A 204 21.71 -4.64 -4.89
C TYR A 204 20.44 -5.05 -4.14
N TYR A 205 19.26 -4.56 -4.52
CA TYR A 205 17.99 -4.94 -3.88
C TYR A 205 17.71 -6.43 -3.95
N ARG A 206 17.94 -7.05 -5.11
CA ARG A 206 17.70 -8.48 -5.32
C ARG A 206 18.64 -9.37 -4.49
N GLN A 207 19.90 -8.97 -4.35
CA GLN A 207 20.89 -9.73 -3.58
C GLN A 207 20.77 -9.51 -2.07
N ASN A 208 20.31 -8.33 -1.64
CA ASN A 208 20.26 -7.95 -0.24
C ASN A 208 18.85 -8.04 0.35
N SER A 209 17.87 -8.63 -0.33
CA SER A 209 16.56 -8.95 0.27
C SER A 209 16.66 -10.13 1.23
N GLN A 210 15.89 -10.12 2.33
CA GLN A 210 15.80 -11.29 3.22
C GLN A 210 15.13 -12.50 2.54
N ASN A 211 14.51 -12.33 1.37
CA ASN A 211 14.05 -13.46 0.56
C ASN A 211 15.16 -14.49 0.29
N VAL A 212 16.38 -14.00 0.03
CA VAL A 212 17.54 -14.81 -0.39
C VAL A 212 18.74 -14.72 0.54
N GLN A 213 18.81 -13.72 1.41
CA GLN A 213 19.93 -13.50 2.31
C GLN A 213 19.49 -13.62 3.78
N SER A 214 20.19 -14.41 4.59
CA SER A 214 19.91 -14.49 6.02
C SER A 214 20.21 -13.17 6.74
N ARG A 215 19.68 -13.07 7.96
CA ARG A 215 19.86 -11.92 8.86
C ARG A 215 20.41 -12.39 10.19
N PHE A 216 21.06 -11.49 10.91
CA PHE A 216 21.56 -11.78 12.23
C PHE A 216 21.13 -10.70 13.20
N ALA A 217 20.79 -11.10 14.43
CA ALA A 217 20.44 -10.16 15.48
C ALA A 217 20.85 -10.67 16.86
N CYS A 218 21.09 -9.72 17.76
CA CYS A 218 21.22 -9.98 19.18
C CYS A 218 19.83 -10.03 19.80
N THR A 219 19.42 -11.19 20.33
CA THR A 219 18.08 -11.37 20.93
C THR A 219 18.11 -12.36 22.09
N PHE A 220 17.03 -12.41 22.86
CA PHE A 220 16.84 -13.40 23.91
C PHE A 220 16.11 -14.64 23.39
N ALA A 221 16.33 -15.76 24.07
CA ALA A 221 15.75 -17.05 23.67
C ALA A 221 14.23 -17.10 23.81
N THR A 222 13.65 -16.32 24.73
CA THR A 222 12.22 -16.36 25.03
C THR A 222 11.58 -14.98 24.97
N LYS A 223 10.27 -14.95 24.66
CA LYS A 223 9.45 -13.74 24.72
C LYS A 223 9.40 -13.14 26.13
N ALA A 224 9.42 -13.96 27.18
CA ALA A 224 9.44 -13.51 28.56
C ALA A 224 10.71 -12.72 28.89
N ASP A 225 11.86 -13.17 28.39
CA ASP A 225 13.14 -12.46 28.55
C ASP A 225 13.13 -11.12 27.80
N LEU A 226 12.53 -11.07 26.60
CA LEU A 226 12.35 -9.82 25.85
C LEU A 226 11.45 -8.82 26.59
N ILE A 227 10.37 -9.29 27.23
CA ILE A 227 9.50 -8.45 28.07
C ILE A 227 10.30 -7.92 29.26
N LYS A 228 11.03 -8.78 29.97
CA LYS A 228 11.89 -8.37 31.09
C LYS A 228 12.93 -7.32 30.65
N ALA A 229 13.59 -7.54 29.51
CA ALA A 229 14.55 -6.61 28.95
C ALA A 229 13.90 -5.26 28.61
N ASN A 230 12.71 -5.29 28.02
CA ASN A 230 11.93 -4.10 27.73
C ASN A 230 11.55 -3.31 28.99
N ASP A 231 11.09 -3.98 30.04
CA ASP A 231 10.67 -3.35 31.30
C ASP A 231 11.86 -2.70 32.03
N LEU A 232 13.02 -3.35 31.95
CA LEU A 232 14.29 -2.84 32.43
C LEU A 232 14.94 -1.81 31.49
N LYS A 233 14.29 -1.46 30.37
CA LYS A 233 14.79 -0.52 29.34
C LYS A 233 16.19 -0.89 28.82
N ILE A 234 16.45 -2.19 28.70
CA ILE A 234 17.69 -2.72 28.16
C ILE A 234 17.78 -2.45 26.66
N ILE A 235 18.94 -1.98 26.22
CA ILE A 235 19.28 -1.85 24.81
C ILE A 235 20.31 -2.91 24.43
N LEU A 236 19.92 -3.83 23.56
CA LEU A 236 20.79 -4.83 22.96
C LEU A 236 21.60 -4.22 21.81
N PRO A 237 22.88 -4.58 21.68
CA PRO A 237 23.70 -4.16 20.55
C PRO A 237 23.22 -4.82 19.25
N ASN A 238 23.56 -4.21 18.11
CA ASN A 238 23.16 -4.65 16.78
C ASN A 238 24.31 -5.28 15.96
N ASN A 239 25.44 -5.58 16.60
CA ASN A 239 26.58 -6.31 16.03
C ASN A 239 26.98 -7.50 16.92
N LYS A 240 27.71 -8.43 16.32
CA LYS A 240 28.07 -9.72 16.93
C LYS A 240 28.98 -9.54 18.14
N GLU A 241 30.05 -8.80 17.97
CA GLU A 241 31.12 -8.64 18.97
C GLU A 241 30.55 -8.06 20.27
N ALA A 242 29.74 -7.00 20.16
CA ALA A 242 29.11 -6.39 21.32
C ALA A 242 28.00 -7.28 21.92
N CYS A 243 27.30 -8.09 21.11
CA CYS A 243 26.30 -9.04 21.62
C CYS A 243 26.94 -10.15 22.46
N GLU A 244 28.05 -10.70 21.99
CA GLU A 244 28.79 -11.76 22.69
C GLU A 244 29.45 -11.23 23.97
N ALA A 245 29.87 -9.97 23.98
CA ALA A 245 30.37 -9.28 25.16
C ALA A 245 29.27 -8.74 26.10
N PHE A 246 27.99 -8.83 25.70
CA PHE A 246 26.90 -8.20 26.44
C PHE A 246 26.73 -8.83 27.82
N ASN A 247 26.83 -8.01 28.85
CA ASN A 247 26.59 -8.40 30.24
C ASN A 247 25.80 -7.31 30.95
N ASN A 248 24.67 -7.70 31.57
CA ASN A 248 23.87 -6.77 32.35
C ASN A 248 23.43 -7.43 33.68
N PRO A 249 23.87 -6.91 34.84
CA PRO A 249 23.51 -7.48 36.14
C PRO A 249 21.99 -7.55 36.40
N GLY A 250 21.21 -6.61 35.88
CA GLY A 250 19.75 -6.56 36.06
C GLY A 250 18.99 -7.70 35.39
N LEU A 251 19.64 -8.44 34.48
CA LEU A 251 19.04 -9.60 33.83
C LEU A 251 19.18 -10.90 34.65
N ASN A 252 19.84 -10.88 35.82
CA ASN A 252 20.02 -12.06 36.69
C ASN A 252 20.60 -13.28 35.96
N GLY A 253 21.61 -13.06 35.11
CA GLY A 253 22.28 -14.13 34.37
C GLY A 253 21.62 -14.52 33.03
N ILE A 254 20.46 -13.96 32.69
CA ILE A 254 19.88 -14.10 31.35
C ILE A 254 20.77 -13.33 30.36
N LYS A 255 21.28 -14.03 29.34
CA LYS A 255 22.16 -13.45 28.31
C LYS A 255 21.49 -13.50 26.94
N PRO A 256 21.59 -12.42 26.14
CA PRO A 256 21.19 -12.49 24.74
C PRO A 256 22.17 -13.37 23.96
N ARG A 257 21.76 -13.76 22.76
CA ARG A 257 22.57 -14.53 21.82
C ARG A 257 22.56 -13.85 20.47
N TRP A 258 23.70 -13.89 19.80
CA TRP A 258 23.78 -13.55 18.39
C TRP A 258 23.27 -14.75 17.59
N ILE A 259 22.12 -14.61 16.93
CA ILE A 259 21.49 -15.72 16.21
C ILE A 259 21.27 -15.37 14.74
N GLU A 260 21.36 -16.39 13.91
CA GLU A 260 20.96 -16.33 12.51
C GLU A 260 19.45 -16.51 12.40
N PHE A 261 18.83 -15.64 11.60
CA PHE A 261 17.48 -15.75 11.09
C PHE A 261 17.62 -16.11 9.61
N PRO A 262 17.21 -17.32 9.19
CA PRO A 262 17.33 -17.75 7.81
C PRO A 262 16.67 -16.79 6.83
N SER A 263 17.13 -16.82 5.58
CA SER A 263 16.38 -16.20 4.48
C SER A 263 14.98 -16.82 4.38
N HIS A 264 14.01 -16.10 3.81
CA HIS A 264 12.66 -16.65 3.61
C HIS A 264 12.61 -17.81 2.61
N ASN A 265 13.73 -18.09 1.91
CA ASN A 265 13.81 -19.10 0.86
C ASN A 265 12.75 -18.85 -0.22
N GLN A 266 12.64 -17.57 -0.61
CA GLN A 266 11.75 -17.09 -1.66
C GLN A 266 12.60 -16.54 -2.81
N PRO A 267 12.05 -16.45 -4.03
CA PRO A 267 12.72 -15.73 -5.11
C PRO A 267 13.09 -14.31 -4.67
N PRO A 268 14.21 -13.74 -5.17
CA PRO A 268 14.51 -12.34 -4.93
C PRO A 268 13.37 -11.47 -5.49
N PRO A 269 13.12 -10.28 -4.91
CA PRO A 269 12.06 -9.41 -5.38
C PRO A 269 12.24 -9.06 -6.85
N GLU A 270 11.12 -8.92 -7.56
CA GLU A 270 11.14 -8.34 -8.88
C GLU A 270 11.60 -6.86 -8.78
N CYS A 271 12.39 -6.38 -9.74
CA CYS A 271 12.85 -5.00 -9.74
C CYS A 271 12.67 -4.39 -11.12
N TYR A 272 11.83 -3.35 -11.18
CA TYR A 272 11.45 -2.69 -12.43
C TYR A 272 11.41 -1.18 -12.26
N SER A 273 11.34 -0.47 -13.39
CA SER A 273 10.96 0.93 -13.39
C SER A 273 9.52 1.05 -12.91
N PRO A 274 9.16 2.08 -12.13
CA PRO A 274 7.77 2.35 -11.80
C PRO A 274 7.06 2.98 -13.00
N PRO A 275 5.73 2.80 -13.12
CA PRO A 275 4.95 3.59 -14.07
C PRO A 275 5.15 5.08 -13.78
N TYR A 276 5.08 5.90 -14.83
CA TYR A 276 4.96 7.35 -14.63
C TYR A 276 3.67 7.63 -13.87
N THR A 277 3.76 8.37 -12.78
CA THR A 277 2.60 8.82 -12.01
C THR A 277 2.62 10.33 -11.88
N ARG A 278 1.54 11.00 -12.28
CA ARG A 278 1.47 12.47 -12.26
C ARG A 278 1.35 12.99 -10.81
N GLU A 279 2.17 13.99 -10.48
CA GLU A 279 2.09 14.68 -9.19
C GLU A 279 0.72 15.36 -8.97
N ASN A 280 0.23 15.34 -7.73
CA ASN A 280 -1.00 15.97 -7.25
C ASN A 280 -2.29 15.57 -8.01
N HIS A 281 -2.26 14.43 -8.73
CA HIS A 281 -3.40 13.89 -9.48
C HIS A 281 -3.59 12.40 -9.15
N LEU A 282 -3.49 12.05 -7.86
CA LEU A 282 -3.59 10.67 -7.35
C LEU A 282 -2.64 9.66 -8.04
N GLY A 283 -1.60 10.15 -8.71
CA GLY A 283 -0.64 9.32 -9.41
C GLY A 283 -1.18 8.72 -10.71
N ASP A 284 -2.15 9.38 -11.36
CA ASP A 284 -2.66 8.97 -12.68
C ASP A 284 -1.51 8.68 -13.65
N VAL A 285 -1.60 7.52 -14.32
CA VAL A 285 -0.63 7.10 -15.33
C VAL A 285 -1.06 7.53 -16.73
N TYR A 286 -0.19 7.36 -17.72
CA TYR A 286 -0.57 7.58 -19.13
C TYR A 286 -1.81 6.76 -19.50
N GLY A 287 -2.81 7.42 -20.07
CA GLY A 287 -4.13 6.82 -20.33
C GLY A 287 -5.19 7.13 -19.27
N SER A 288 -4.85 7.91 -18.24
CA SER A 288 -5.74 8.31 -17.14
C SER A 288 -6.26 7.13 -16.31
N ASP A 289 -5.44 6.08 -16.18
CA ASP A 289 -5.70 4.94 -15.30
C ASP A 289 -4.90 5.09 -14.00
N MET A 290 -5.28 4.33 -12.96
CA MET A 290 -4.47 4.18 -11.75
C MET A 290 -3.33 3.20 -12.00
N PRO A 291 -2.18 3.35 -11.32
CA PRO A 291 -1.06 2.42 -11.46
C PRO A 291 -1.41 1.02 -10.95
N VAL A 292 -1.01 0.00 -11.72
CA VAL A 292 -1.28 -1.41 -11.43
C VAL A 292 -0.01 -2.24 -11.54
N PHE A 293 0.18 -3.18 -10.61
CA PHE A 293 1.19 -4.23 -10.64
C PHE A 293 0.49 -5.59 -10.53
N ASN A 294 0.67 -6.47 -11.51
CA ASN A 294 0.06 -7.80 -11.51
C ASN A 294 0.92 -8.77 -10.68
N TRP A 295 0.48 -9.07 -9.46
CA TRP A 295 1.17 -10.01 -8.58
C TRP A 295 0.67 -11.44 -8.80
N THR A 296 1.58 -12.35 -9.18
CA THR A 296 1.31 -13.79 -9.12
C THR A 296 1.47 -14.27 -7.68
N LEU A 297 0.36 -14.68 -7.07
CA LEU A 297 0.35 -15.10 -5.66
C LEU A 297 1.23 -16.34 -5.45
N PRO A 298 1.95 -16.43 -4.31
CA PRO A 298 2.79 -17.58 -4.00
C PRO A 298 2.00 -18.88 -3.92
N ASN A 299 2.66 -19.99 -4.22
CA ASN A 299 2.06 -21.32 -4.11
C ASN A 299 2.06 -21.82 -2.66
N ILE A 300 1.20 -21.26 -1.82
CA ILE A 300 1.06 -21.61 -0.40
C ILE A 300 -0.40 -21.81 -0.01
N SER A 301 -0.64 -22.40 1.16
CA SER A 301 -1.96 -22.43 1.81
C SER A 301 -1.87 -21.62 3.08
N ALA A 302 -2.53 -20.47 3.12
CA ALA A 302 -2.45 -19.57 4.26
C ALA A 302 -3.80 -18.90 4.51
N ASN A 303 -4.29 -18.98 5.74
CA ASN A 303 -5.62 -18.44 6.08
C ASN A 303 -5.60 -16.93 6.35
N LYS A 304 -4.42 -16.36 6.60
CA LYS A 304 -4.31 -14.97 7.01
C LYS A 304 -3.02 -14.38 6.45
N CYS A 305 -3.18 -13.58 5.43
CA CYS A 305 -2.12 -12.83 4.78
C CYS A 305 -2.48 -11.34 4.73
N ILE A 306 -1.46 -10.48 4.75
CA ILE A 306 -1.59 -9.04 4.62
C ILE A 306 -0.63 -8.58 3.53
N LEU A 307 -1.11 -7.72 2.63
CA LEU A 307 -0.28 -7.01 1.66
C LEU A 307 0.09 -5.64 2.25
N ARG A 308 1.35 -5.25 2.10
CA ARG A 308 1.87 -3.92 2.41
C ARG A 308 2.44 -3.29 1.16
N VAL A 309 2.15 -2.00 0.96
CA VAL A 309 2.85 -1.15 0.02
C VAL A 309 3.63 -0.09 0.81
N ARG A 310 4.89 0.15 0.42
CA ARG A 310 5.69 1.26 0.92
C ARG A 310 6.05 2.19 -0.23
N TYR A 311 5.96 3.48 0.00
CA TYR A 311 6.37 4.51 -0.94
C TYR A 311 7.45 5.36 -0.31
N ASN A 312 8.69 5.15 -0.75
CA ASN A 312 9.82 5.96 -0.38
C ASN A 312 10.02 7.03 -1.45
N ILE A 313 10.01 8.29 -1.03
CA ILE A 313 10.16 9.44 -1.92
C ILE A 313 11.13 10.44 -1.33
N SER A 314 12.04 10.97 -2.15
CA SER A 314 12.87 12.12 -1.83
C SER A 314 12.88 13.15 -2.96
N THR A 315 13.25 14.38 -2.62
CA THR A 315 13.57 15.44 -3.58
C THR A 315 14.83 15.06 -4.36
N GLY A 316 14.97 15.54 -5.61
CA GLY A 316 16.22 15.45 -6.37
C GLY A 316 17.34 16.38 -5.90
N ASP A 317 17.10 17.16 -4.84
CA ASP A 317 18.01 18.18 -4.33
C ASP A 317 19.31 17.63 -3.68
N TYR A 318 19.34 16.33 -3.36
CA TYR A 318 20.47 15.64 -2.75
C TYR A 318 20.46 14.15 -3.11
N ASP A 319 21.62 13.50 -3.02
CA ASP A 319 21.73 12.05 -3.20
C ASP A 319 21.34 11.30 -1.92
N GLY A 320 20.09 10.83 -1.87
CA GLY A 320 19.56 10.10 -0.72
C GLY A 320 20.21 8.75 -0.44
N TRP A 321 20.95 8.18 -1.40
CA TRP A 321 21.59 6.87 -1.23
C TRP A 321 22.94 6.96 -0.52
N ASN A 322 23.71 8.01 -0.80
CA ASN A 322 25.08 8.16 -0.31
C ASN A 322 25.20 9.04 0.95
N ILE A 323 24.09 9.26 1.67
CA ILE A 323 24.06 10.02 2.94
C ILE A 323 23.98 9.11 4.16
N ASN A 324 24.59 9.57 5.26
CA ASN A 324 24.62 8.86 6.52
C ASN A 324 24.67 9.86 7.70
N SER A 325 24.94 9.39 8.91
CA SER A 325 24.94 10.22 10.11
C SER A 325 26.00 11.33 10.13
N SER A 326 27.07 11.24 9.31
CA SER A 326 28.05 12.32 9.15
C SER A 326 27.44 13.59 8.55
N SER A 327 26.36 13.44 7.77
CA SER A 327 25.65 14.54 7.10
C SER A 327 24.59 15.22 7.97
N ASN A 328 24.43 14.79 9.23
CA ASN A 328 23.45 15.35 10.16
C ASN A 328 23.76 16.81 10.58
N ASN A 329 22.79 17.47 11.20
CA ASN A 329 22.95 18.81 11.81
C ASN A 329 23.47 19.90 10.86
N GLY A 330 22.99 19.89 9.61
CA GLY A 330 23.36 20.90 8.62
C GLY A 330 24.67 20.63 7.87
N ASN A 331 25.30 19.47 8.09
CA ASN A 331 26.51 19.05 7.38
C ASN A 331 26.24 18.50 5.96
N LEU A 332 25.00 18.58 5.48
CA LEU A 332 24.63 18.23 4.12
C LEU A 332 24.45 19.53 3.31
N TYR A 333 25.24 19.68 2.25
CA TYR A 333 25.06 20.78 1.30
C TYR A 333 24.06 20.37 0.23
N ILE A 334 23.02 21.17 0.05
CA ILE A 334 22.02 20.94 -0.99
C ILE A 334 22.56 21.57 -2.27
N MET A 335 22.35 20.92 -3.41
CA MET A 335 22.77 21.44 -4.72
C MET A 335 24.30 21.62 -4.84
N LYS A 336 25.11 20.85 -4.12
CA LYS A 336 26.59 20.94 -4.20
C LYS A 336 27.12 20.84 -5.63
N ASP A 337 26.45 20.07 -6.48
CA ASP A 337 26.82 19.83 -7.88
C ASP A 337 26.53 21.06 -8.77
N PHE A 338 25.82 22.07 -8.25
CA PHE A 338 25.54 23.34 -8.93
C PHE A 338 26.52 24.45 -8.54
N PHE A 339 27.48 24.17 -7.65
CA PHE A 339 28.51 25.12 -7.24
C PHE A 339 29.91 24.60 -7.60
N PRO A 340 30.87 25.48 -7.90
CA PRO A 340 32.24 25.09 -8.23
C PRO A 340 32.97 24.42 -7.05
N ASP A 341 32.56 24.74 -5.82
CA ASP A 341 33.14 24.22 -4.58
C ASP A 341 32.17 24.35 -3.39
N GLU A 342 32.40 23.59 -2.32
CA GLU A 342 31.56 23.56 -1.12
C GLU A 342 31.54 24.90 -0.36
N LEU A 343 32.66 25.64 -0.35
CA LEU A 343 32.78 26.93 0.33
C LEU A 343 31.91 27.99 -0.35
N THR A 344 31.77 27.93 -1.68
CA THR A 344 30.85 28.78 -2.43
C THR A 344 29.39 28.51 -2.07
N ALA A 345 28.98 27.23 -1.98
CA ALA A 345 27.63 26.85 -1.56
C ALA A 345 27.34 27.31 -0.11
N GLU A 346 28.31 27.10 0.80
CA GLU A 346 28.23 27.54 2.19
C GLU A 346 28.08 29.05 2.33
N ARG A 347 28.95 29.82 1.66
CA ARG A 347 28.90 31.30 1.69
C ARG A 347 27.58 31.87 1.19
N ARG A 348 26.88 31.12 0.32
CA ARG A 348 25.56 31.49 -0.21
C ARG A 348 24.40 30.91 0.59
N GLY A 349 24.65 30.11 1.62
CA GLY A 349 23.62 29.56 2.52
C GLY A 349 22.93 28.29 2.05
N TYR A 350 23.43 27.61 0.99
CA TYR A 350 22.85 26.40 0.41
C TYR A 350 23.15 25.15 1.27
N ARG A 351 22.57 25.12 2.47
CA ARG A 351 22.69 24.03 3.44
C ARG A 351 21.36 23.35 3.68
N TYR A 352 21.44 22.07 4.02
CA TYR A 352 20.28 21.28 4.40
C TYR A 352 19.84 21.63 5.82
N GLN A 353 18.95 22.61 5.93
CA GLN A 353 18.33 23.04 7.17
C GLN A 353 16.93 23.56 6.92
N THR A 354 16.09 23.59 7.97
CA THR A 354 14.76 24.18 7.88
C THR A 354 14.88 25.67 7.62
N ASN A 355 14.09 26.17 6.66
CA ASN A 355 14.05 27.56 6.24
C ASN A 355 15.43 28.22 6.02
N PRO A 356 16.27 27.68 5.10
CA PRO A 356 17.59 28.22 4.85
C PRO A 356 17.47 29.64 4.26
N GLU A 357 18.39 30.49 4.70
CA GLU A 357 18.58 31.85 4.20
C GLU A 357 19.65 31.86 3.12
N ILE A 358 19.29 32.31 1.92
CA ILE A 358 20.09 32.19 0.70
C ILE A 358 20.53 33.56 0.21
N LYS A 359 21.83 33.71 -0.02
CA LYS A 359 22.43 34.89 -0.63
C LYS A 359 22.60 34.69 -2.14
N LEU A 360 21.74 35.36 -2.91
CA LEU A 360 21.74 35.27 -4.37
C LEU A 360 22.66 36.29 -5.04
N PHE A 361 22.80 37.47 -4.44
CA PHE A 361 23.52 38.61 -5.01
C PHE A 361 24.82 38.86 -4.28
N ASP A 362 25.89 39.15 -5.01
CA ASP A 362 27.18 39.52 -4.42
C ASP A 362 27.23 41.03 -4.09
N ASP A 363 26.50 41.84 -4.84
CA ASP A 363 26.46 43.30 -4.82
C ASP A 363 25.22 43.89 -4.14
N ILE A 364 24.17 43.09 -3.92
CA ILE A 364 22.95 43.48 -3.21
C ILE A 364 22.91 42.80 -1.84
N ASP A 365 22.74 43.57 -0.77
CA ASP A 365 22.52 43.07 0.59
C ASP A 365 21.07 42.59 0.76
N LEU A 366 20.74 41.50 0.06
CA LEU A 366 19.44 40.84 0.12
C LEU A 366 19.62 39.33 0.27
N THR A 367 19.05 38.81 1.35
CA THR A 367 18.98 37.38 1.63
C THR A 367 17.53 36.92 1.52
N LEU A 368 17.28 35.87 0.74
CA LEU A 368 15.94 35.29 0.60
C LEU A 368 15.84 34.04 1.47
N GLN A 369 14.74 33.89 2.20
CA GLN A 369 14.48 32.67 2.97
C GLN A 369 13.61 31.71 2.14
N LEU A 370 14.05 30.46 2.03
CA LEU A 370 13.23 29.39 1.46
C LEU A 370 12.24 28.88 2.50
N ALA A 371 11.02 28.51 2.10
CA ALA A 371 10.03 27.86 2.96
C ALA A 371 10.22 26.33 2.92
N VAL A 372 11.35 25.84 3.46
CA VAL A 372 11.76 24.43 3.40
C VAL A 372 11.64 23.77 4.76
N ASN A 373 11.06 22.57 4.79
CA ASN A 373 11.04 21.72 5.98
C ASN A 373 11.86 20.44 5.73
N THR A 374 13.04 20.34 6.35
CA THR A 374 13.94 19.17 6.21
C THR A 374 13.38 17.87 6.76
N ALA A 375 12.32 17.93 7.58
CA ALA A 375 11.57 16.74 7.97
C ALA A 375 10.72 16.18 6.81
N GLN A 376 10.46 16.98 5.77
CA GLN A 376 9.70 16.59 4.58
C GLN A 376 10.59 16.12 3.42
N TYR A 377 11.90 16.31 3.53
CA TYR A 377 12.88 15.84 2.54
C TYR A 377 13.12 14.35 2.76
N GLY A 378 12.70 13.50 1.82
CA GLY A 378 12.77 12.05 2.02
C GLY A 378 11.72 11.57 3.01
N ARG A 379 10.75 10.75 2.62
CA ARG A 379 9.77 10.15 3.54
C ARG A 379 9.35 8.78 3.06
N VAL A 380 8.87 7.97 4.00
CA VAL A 380 8.30 6.65 3.72
C VAL A 380 6.85 6.64 4.16
N PHE A 381 5.97 6.47 3.19
CA PHE A 381 4.54 6.24 3.38
C PHE A 381 4.24 4.77 3.22
N GLN A 382 3.14 4.33 3.78
CA GLN A 382 2.70 2.96 3.58
C GLN A 382 1.19 2.82 3.73
N ASP A 383 0.67 1.77 3.12
CA ASP A 383 -0.66 1.27 3.42
C ASP A 383 -0.62 -0.26 3.51
N ARG A 384 -1.56 -0.83 4.25
CA ARG A 384 -1.69 -2.27 4.46
C ARG A 384 -3.11 -2.70 4.19
N SER A 385 -3.26 -3.81 3.49
CA SER A 385 -4.56 -4.42 3.24
C SER A 385 -5.21 -4.91 4.54
N PHE A 386 -6.50 -5.22 4.46
CA PHE A 386 -7.12 -6.16 5.40
C PHE A 386 -6.60 -7.58 5.16
N THR A 387 -6.91 -8.49 6.09
CA THR A 387 -6.52 -9.89 5.94
C THR A 387 -7.23 -10.57 4.76
N PHE A 388 -6.50 -11.42 4.05
CA PHE A 388 -7.05 -12.28 3.01
C PHE A 388 -6.44 -13.68 3.07
N GLU A 389 -7.09 -14.65 2.44
CA GLU A 389 -6.64 -16.04 2.36
C GLU A 389 -5.93 -16.33 1.04
N ILE A 390 -4.92 -17.19 1.07
CA ILE A 390 -4.36 -17.85 -0.12
C ILE A 390 -4.71 -19.32 -0.03
N ARG A 391 -5.56 -19.80 -0.95
CA ARG A 391 -6.06 -21.17 -0.98
C ARG A 391 -5.36 -21.99 -2.06
N GLN A 392 -5.15 -23.27 -1.80
CA GLN A 392 -4.68 -24.20 -2.81
C GLN A 392 -5.67 -24.31 -3.97
N ARG A 393 -5.14 -24.52 -5.18
CA ARG A 393 -5.95 -24.70 -6.38
C ARG A 393 -6.68 -26.04 -6.34
N PRO A 394 -7.99 -26.09 -6.64
CA PRO A 394 -8.67 -27.31 -7.02
C PRO A 394 -7.98 -27.99 -8.20
N THR A 395 -8.04 -29.33 -8.24
CA THR A 395 -7.45 -30.16 -9.29
C THR A 395 -7.98 -29.84 -10.69
N GLU A 396 -9.23 -29.36 -10.79
CA GLU A 396 -9.90 -29.00 -12.04
C GLU A 396 -9.14 -27.94 -12.87
N PHE A 397 -8.42 -27.02 -12.22
CA PHE A 397 -7.77 -25.89 -12.89
C PHE A 397 -6.38 -25.58 -12.36
N GLN A 398 -5.67 -26.61 -11.91
CA GLN A 398 -4.33 -26.49 -11.35
C GLN A 398 -3.34 -25.82 -12.32
N ASP A 399 -3.43 -26.10 -13.63
CA ASP A 399 -2.50 -25.63 -14.67
C ASP A 399 -3.02 -24.45 -15.50
N LYS A 400 -4.17 -23.86 -15.14
CA LYS A 400 -4.75 -22.72 -15.88
C LYS A 400 -4.44 -21.39 -15.22
N PRO A 401 -4.26 -20.30 -15.99
CA PRO A 401 -4.16 -18.97 -15.41
C PRO A 401 -5.50 -18.57 -14.80
N ILE A 402 -5.46 -17.94 -13.63
CA ILE A 402 -6.63 -17.45 -12.91
C ILE A 402 -6.47 -15.95 -12.74
N TYR A 403 -7.42 -15.16 -13.23
CA TYR A 403 -7.44 -13.72 -13.14
C TYR A 403 -8.50 -13.27 -12.13
N ASN A 404 -8.11 -12.45 -11.16
CA ASN A 404 -9.04 -11.96 -10.13
C ASN A 404 -9.73 -10.67 -10.61
N LEU A 405 -11.05 -10.62 -10.51
CA LEU A 405 -11.88 -9.44 -10.75
C LEU A 405 -12.60 -9.07 -9.45
N ASN A 406 -12.23 -7.92 -8.90
CA ASN A 406 -12.72 -7.43 -7.61
C ASN A 406 -13.44 -6.08 -7.75
N VAL A 407 -13.82 -5.51 -6.61
CA VAL A 407 -14.33 -4.13 -6.49
C VAL A 407 -13.44 -3.33 -5.53
N ARG A 408 -13.01 -2.15 -5.99
CA ARG A 408 -12.34 -1.13 -5.16
C ARG A 408 -13.30 -0.01 -4.80
N GLY A 409 -12.83 0.91 -3.95
CA GLY A 409 -13.55 2.14 -3.64
C GLY A 409 -14.53 2.02 -2.47
N ARG A 410 -15.15 3.15 -2.14
CA ARG A 410 -16.20 3.26 -1.13
C ARG A 410 -17.34 4.15 -1.60
N ARG A 411 -18.45 4.10 -0.87
CA ARG A 411 -19.66 4.89 -1.12
C ARG A 411 -19.39 6.38 -0.99
N GLY A 412 -19.92 7.17 -1.91
CA GLY A 412 -19.86 8.63 -1.93
C GLY A 412 -19.38 9.17 -3.26
N ASN A 413 -19.55 10.47 -3.46
CA ASN A 413 -18.93 11.18 -4.59
C ASN A 413 -17.43 11.42 -4.31
N ILE A 414 -16.67 11.79 -5.35
CA ILE A 414 -15.22 12.06 -5.24
C ILE A 414 -14.83 12.96 -4.07
N VAL A 415 -15.55 14.04 -3.76
CA VAL A 415 -15.23 14.97 -2.66
C VAL A 415 -15.45 14.31 -1.29
N GLN A 416 -16.47 13.45 -1.19
CA GLN A 416 -16.80 12.72 0.04
C GLN A 416 -15.76 11.62 0.31
N VAL A 417 -15.35 10.89 -0.73
CA VAL A 417 -14.45 9.74 -0.59
C VAL A 417 -12.98 10.09 -0.64
N TYR A 418 -12.60 11.24 -1.22
CA TYR A 418 -11.21 11.68 -1.30
C TYR A 418 -10.51 11.67 0.07
N PRO A 419 -9.27 11.18 0.17
CA PRO A 419 -8.39 10.73 -0.92
C PRO A 419 -8.49 9.24 -1.30
N ALA A 420 -9.47 8.50 -0.77
CA ALA A 420 -9.87 7.23 -1.38
C ALA A 420 -10.67 7.49 -2.68
N VAL A 421 -11.17 6.43 -3.32
CA VAL A 421 -11.86 6.52 -4.61
C VAL A 421 -13.30 6.00 -4.54
N GLU A 422 -14.12 6.45 -5.50
CA GLU A 422 -15.49 5.99 -5.71
C GLU A 422 -15.46 4.49 -6.07
N TYR A 423 -16.60 3.80 -5.96
CA TYR A 423 -16.66 2.39 -6.36
C TYR A 423 -16.31 2.19 -7.82
N ASP A 424 -15.43 1.22 -8.07
CA ASP A 424 -15.10 0.79 -9.40
C ASP A 424 -14.69 -0.68 -9.43
N PHE A 425 -14.75 -1.32 -10.59
CA PHE A 425 -14.17 -2.64 -10.79
C PHE A 425 -12.65 -2.56 -10.85
N VAL A 426 -11.97 -3.59 -10.34
CA VAL A 426 -10.52 -3.72 -10.41
C VAL A 426 -10.13 -5.12 -10.90
N PRO A 427 -9.54 -5.24 -12.09
CA PRO A 427 -9.27 -4.15 -13.03
C PRO A 427 -10.56 -3.69 -13.75
N ASN A 428 -10.63 -2.42 -14.14
CA ASN A 428 -11.72 -1.87 -14.95
C ASN A 428 -11.66 -2.39 -16.41
N ARG A 429 -10.46 -2.72 -16.89
CA ARG A 429 -10.20 -3.42 -18.16
C ARG A 429 -9.47 -4.73 -17.87
N LEU A 430 -10.20 -5.83 -17.88
CA LEU A 430 -9.62 -7.17 -17.72
C LEU A 430 -9.41 -7.80 -19.10
N GLU A 431 -8.15 -7.97 -19.52
CA GLU A 431 -7.81 -8.63 -20.78
C GLU A 431 -7.14 -9.98 -20.51
N ILE A 432 -7.76 -11.06 -21.00
CA ILE A 432 -7.41 -12.45 -20.70
C ILE A 432 -7.36 -13.32 -21.96
N PRO A 433 -6.51 -14.34 -22.00
CA PRO A 433 -6.60 -15.39 -23.02
C PRO A 433 -7.85 -16.25 -22.77
N SER A 434 -8.36 -16.88 -23.84
CA SER A 434 -9.32 -17.99 -23.72
C SER A 434 -8.76 -19.11 -22.84
N ASN A 435 -9.57 -20.09 -22.43
CA ASN A 435 -9.13 -21.22 -21.61
C ASN A 435 -8.44 -20.83 -20.29
N SER A 436 -8.80 -19.66 -19.76
CA SER A 436 -8.37 -19.14 -18.46
C SER A 436 -9.56 -19.14 -17.50
N TYR A 437 -9.29 -18.95 -16.21
CA TYR A 437 -10.33 -18.78 -15.21
C TYR A 437 -10.41 -17.32 -14.78
N VAL A 438 -11.63 -16.84 -14.56
CA VAL A 438 -11.88 -15.56 -13.89
C VAL A 438 -12.52 -15.85 -12.54
N HIS A 439 -11.91 -15.33 -11.49
CA HIS A 439 -12.43 -15.40 -10.13
C HIS A 439 -13.08 -14.06 -9.78
N ILE A 440 -14.41 -14.04 -9.75
CA ILE A 440 -15.21 -12.84 -9.49
C ILE A 440 -15.69 -12.87 -8.05
N GLN A 441 -15.24 -11.92 -7.26
CA GLN A 441 -15.65 -11.77 -5.85
C GLN A 441 -15.53 -10.30 -5.44
N TRP A 442 -16.17 -9.93 -4.34
CA TRP A 442 -15.94 -8.63 -3.71
C TRP A 442 -16.36 -8.67 -2.25
N ILE A 443 -15.81 -7.72 -1.49
CA ILE A 443 -16.22 -7.49 -0.12
C ILE A 443 -16.52 -6.01 0.09
N GLY A 444 -17.64 -5.72 0.73
CA GLY A 444 -18.05 -4.40 1.20
C GLY A 444 -18.12 -4.34 2.73
N SER A 445 -18.41 -3.17 3.27
CA SER A 445 -18.69 -2.97 4.69
C SER A 445 -20.14 -2.55 4.97
N ASN A 446 -20.62 -2.83 6.18
CA ASN A 446 -21.89 -2.39 6.75
C ASN A 446 -21.72 -1.23 7.74
N THR A 447 -20.56 -0.56 7.70
CA THR A 447 -20.22 0.53 8.62
C THR A 447 -19.66 1.75 7.90
N THR A 448 -19.90 1.89 6.60
CA THR A 448 -19.30 3.00 5.83
C THR A 448 -19.86 4.36 6.24
N PRO A 449 -19.09 5.44 6.06
CA PRO A 449 -19.60 6.80 6.27
C PRO A 449 -20.79 7.10 5.38
N ASP A 450 -21.67 7.99 5.84
CA ASP A 450 -22.75 8.50 5.00
C ASP A 450 -22.15 9.21 3.77
N GLY A 451 -22.72 8.88 2.61
CA GLY A 451 -22.27 9.38 1.32
C GLY A 451 -23.33 9.20 0.25
N ASP A 452 -23.17 9.97 -0.81
CA ASP A 452 -24.00 9.94 -2.00
C ASP A 452 -23.92 8.56 -2.68
N GLY A 453 -24.98 8.15 -3.38
CA GLY A 453 -25.08 6.85 -4.04
C GLY A 453 -26.44 6.20 -3.86
N GLN A 454 -26.70 5.10 -4.57
CA GLN A 454 -27.97 4.40 -4.44
C GLN A 454 -28.02 3.49 -3.21
N GLY A 455 -29.18 3.49 -2.56
CA GLY A 455 -29.49 2.58 -1.47
C GLY A 455 -29.33 3.11 -0.05
N ASN A 456 -29.49 2.23 0.94
CA ASN A 456 -29.34 2.57 2.35
C ASN A 456 -27.94 3.13 2.62
N GLN A 457 -27.89 4.15 3.46
CA GLN A 457 -26.65 4.68 3.98
C GLN A 457 -25.89 3.59 4.75
N GLN A 458 -24.57 3.76 4.84
CA GLN A 458 -23.66 2.92 5.64
C GLN A 458 -23.49 1.47 5.16
N ILE A 459 -24.08 1.09 4.02
CA ILE A 459 -23.91 -0.25 3.44
C ILE A 459 -23.27 -0.22 2.06
N ASP A 460 -22.34 -1.15 1.85
CA ASP A 460 -21.62 -1.33 0.61
C ASP A 460 -22.13 -2.58 -0.08
N ARG A 461 -22.78 -2.42 -1.23
CA ARG A 461 -23.29 -3.53 -2.04
C ARG A 461 -22.92 -3.29 -3.48
N ASN A 462 -22.53 -4.37 -4.15
CA ASN A 462 -22.13 -4.35 -5.55
C ASN A 462 -22.84 -5.50 -6.28
N ASN A 463 -22.94 -5.36 -7.58
CA ASN A 463 -23.38 -6.42 -8.48
C ASN A 463 -22.71 -6.23 -9.83
N LEU A 464 -22.91 -7.19 -10.74
CA LEU A 464 -22.35 -7.14 -12.07
C LEU A 464 -23.40 -7.60 -13.07
N LEU A 465 -23.76 -6.71 -14.00
CA LEU A 465 -24.65 -7.02 -15.11
C LEU A 465 -24.03 -6.59 -16.44
N LEU A 466 -24.17 -7.44 -17.45
CA LEU A 466 -23.83 -7.10 -18.82
C LEU A 466 -24.70 -5.94 -19.32
N LEU A 467 -24.11 -4.97 -20.02
CA LEU A 467 -24.80 -3.85 -20.62
C LEU A 467 -25.52 -4.26 -21.91
N THR A 468 -26.59 -3.55 -22.25
CA THR A 468 -27.30 -3.76 -23.52
C THR A 468 -26.51 -3.22 -24.71
N ASN A 469 -26.73 -3.83 -25.88
CA ASN A 469 -26.24 -3.31 -27.16
C ASN A 469 -27.08 -2.10 -27.60
N ARG A 470 -26.48 -1.19 -28.38
CA ARG A 470 -27.25 -0.14 -29.06
C ARG A 470 -28.05 -0.75 -30.20
N MET A 471 -29.36 -0.47 -30.29
CA MET A 471 -30.20 -0.92 -31.41
C MET A 471 -30.05 -0.08 -32.69
N ILE A 472 -29.25 1.00 -32.66
CA ILE A 472 -29.10 1.93 -33.79
C ILE A 472 -27.64 1.90 -34.26
N ASN A 473 -27.44 1.60 -35.55
CA ASN A 473 -26.16 1.69 -36.24
C ASN A 473 -25.52 3.05 -35.96
N SER A 474 -24.42 3.06 -35.23
CA SER A 474 -23.59 4.25 -35.07
C SER A 474 -22.16 3.86 -35.37
N ASP A 475 -21.47 4.69 -36.16
CA ASP A 475 -20.08 4.52 -36.62
C ASP A 475 -19.03 4.40 -35.49
N TRP A 476 -19.44 4.47 -34.22
CA TRP A 476 -18.59 4.31 -33.05
C TRP A 476 -18.15 2.85 -32.78
N ASN A 477 -18.78 1.85 -33.41
CA ASN A 477 -18.35 0.45 -33.33
C ASN A 477 -17.05 0.16 -34.11
N GLN A 478 -16.48 1.15 -34.80
CA GLN A 478 -15.33 0.97 -35.70
C GLN A 478 -13.96 0.82 -34.98
N PHE A 479 -13.91 0.86 -33.65
CA PHE A 479 -12.66 0.83 -32.89
C PHE A 479 -12.37 -0.47 -32.12
N GLU A 480 -13.23 -1.50 -32.22
CA GLU A 480 -12.99 -2.79 -31.58
C GLU A 480 -12.75 -3.89 -32.62
N TYR A 481 -11.57 -4.52 -32.56
CA TYR A 481 -11.14 -5.61 -33.45
C TYR A 481 -11.86 -6.95 -33.16
N LEU A 482 -12.61 -7.04 -32.07
CA LEU A 482 -13.36 -8.21 -31.62
C LEU A 482 -14.85 -7.89 -31.52
N ASN A 483 -15.70 -8.91 -31.60
CA ASN A 483 -17.13 -8.75 -31.40
C ASN A 483 -17.43 -8.17 -30.00
N SER A 484 -18.06 -7.00 -29.98
CA SER A 484 -18.41 -6.28 -28.76
C SER A 484 -19.84 -6.59 -28.32
N THR A 485 -20.00 -6.86 -27.03
CA THR A 485 -21.30 -7.01 -26.37
C THR A 485 -21.42 -6.02 -25.22
N GLY A 486 -22.53 -5.31 -25.19
CA GLY A 486 -22.75 -4.17 -24.32
C GLY A 486 -22.02 -2.93 -24.83
N LEU A 487 -22.53 -1.77 -24.43
CA LEU A 487 -21.98 -0.48 -24.81
C LEU A 487 -21.59 0.28 -23.55
N LEU A 488 -20.32 0.64 -23.38
CA LEU A 488 -19.81 1.30 -22.16
C LEU A 488 -20.51 2.64 -21.84
N ILE A 489 -20.97 3.36 -22.88
CA ILE A 489 -21.74 4.60 -22.70
C ILE A 489 -23.21 4.36 -22.29
N ALA A 490 -23.70 3.12 -22.33
CA ALA A 490 -25.06 2.79 -21.92
C ALA A 490 -25.13 2.58 -20.40
N ASN A 491 -26.31 2.85 -19.83
CA ASN A 491 -26.64 2.61 -18.42
C ASN A 491 -27.67 1.50 -18.22
N MET A 492 -28.14 0.90 -19.31
CA MET A 492 -29.20 -0.11 -19.29
C MET A 492 -28.59 -1.51 -19.32
N PRO A 493 -28.76 -2.32 -18.27
CA PRO A 493 -28.40 -3.73 -18.30
C PRO A 493 -29.19 -4.48 -19.38
N ALA A 494 -28.57 -5.49 -19.96
CA ALA A 494 -29.24 -6.38 -20.88
C ALA A 494 -30.13 -7.40 -20.14
N LEU A 495 -31.17 -7.89 -20.80
CA LEU A 495 -31.98 -8.97 -20.26
C LEU A 495 -31.13 -10.25 -20.15
N LEU A 496 -31.11 -10.85 -18.96
CA LEU A 496 -30.29 -12.03 -18.66
C LEU A 496 -30.61 -13.22 -19.58
N ASN A 497 -31.87 -13.43 -19.94
CA ASN A 497 -32.28 -14.54 -20.82
C ASN A 497 -31.99 -14.29 -22.31
N GLN A 498 -31.70 -13.04 -22.71
CA GLN A 498 -31.44 -12.65 -24.10
C GLN A 498 -29.98 -12.39 -24.40
N THR A 499 -29.12 -12.49 -23.39
CA THR A 499 -27.69 -12.25 -23.53
C THR A 499 -26.88 -13.42 -23.06
N ASN A 500 -25.63 -13.42 -23.48
CA ASN A 500 -24.67 -14.44 -23.14
C ASN A 500 -23.39 -13.77 -22.61
N PHE A 501 -23.31 -13.60 -21.29
CA PHE A 501 -22.14 -13.03 -20.65
C PHE A 501 -21.10 -14.13 -20.40
N LEU A 502 -19.98 -14.10 -21.13
CA LEU A 502 -18.84 -15.02 -20.99
C LEU A 502 -19.19 -16.53 -21.08
N ASN A 503 -20.30 -16.91 -21.73
CA ASN A 503 -20.84 -18.28 -21.70
C ASN A 503 -21.16 -18.79 -20.28
N LEU A 504 -21.38 -17.89 -19.31
CA LEU A 504 -21.73 -18.28 -17.96
C LEU A 504 -23.15 -18.87 -17.90
N PRO A 505 -23.34 -19.96 -17.13
CA PRO A 505 -24.66 -20.51 -16.84
C PRO A 505 -25.62 -19.42 -16.35
N LEU A 506 -26.91 -19.55 -16.69
CA LEU A 506 -27.92 -18.57 -16.26
C LEU A 506 -27.96 -18.37 -14.75
N ASN A 507 -27.69 -19.41 -13.96
CA ASN A 507 -27.63 -19.32 -12.50
C ASN A 507 -26.48 -18.42 -12.02
N ASP A 508 -25.29 -18.51 -12.62
CA ASP A 508 -24.15 -17.65 -12.28
C ASP A 508 -24.44 -16.19 -12.62
N ARG A 509 -25.08 -15.95 -13.77
CA ARG A 509 -25.46 -14.59 -14.19
C ARG A 509 -26.55 -14.00 -13.30
N ARG A 510 -27.47 -14.82 -12.77
CA ARG A 510 -28.43 -14.41 -11.73
C ARG A 510 -27.72 -14.06 -10.43
N GLN A 511 -26.76 -14.86 -10.01
CA GLN A 511 -25.97 -14.59 -8.80
C GLN A 511 -25.15 -13.30 -8.92
N LEU A 512 -24.52 -13.04 -10.06
CA LEU A 512 -23.82 -11.78 -10.32
C LEU A 512 -24.76 -10.58 -10.30
N ALA A 513 -25.95 -10.69 -10.89
CA ALA A 513 -26.95 -9.63 -10.94
C ALA A 513 -27.53 -9.29 -9.56
N ALA A 514 -27.80 -10.32 -8.75
CA ALA A 514 -28.42 -10.20 -7.43
C ALA A 514 -27.42 -10.16 -6.26
N SER A 515 -26.10 -10.24 -6.53
CA SER A 515 -25.07 -10.44 -5.51
C SER A 515 -25.39 -11.61 -4.58
N GLY A 516 -25.65 -12.78 -5.17
CA GLY A 516 -26.11 -14.00 -4.50
C GLY A 516 -27.57 -14.30 -4.84
N GLN A 517 -28.39 -14.58 -3.81
CA GLN A 517 -29.82 -14.91 -3.96
C GLN A 517 -30.70 -13.80 -3.38
N ASN A 518 -30.50 -12.56 -3.85
CA ASN A 518 -31.27 -11.41 -3.40
C ASN A 518 -32.44 -11.08 -4.33
N THR A 519 -33.54 -10.62 -3.75
CA THR A 519 -34.74 -10.16 -4.46
C THR A 519 -35.04 -8.67 -4.21
N ASP A 520 -34.31 -8.01 -3.31
CA ASP A 520 -34.43 -6.58 -3.06
C ASP A 520 -33.85 -5.78 -4.24
N PRO A 521 -34.62 -4.84 -4.83
CA PRO A 521 -34.17 -4.09 -6.02
C PRO A 521 -32.97 -3.18 -5.75
N LEU A 522 -32.70 -2.87 -4.48
CA LEU A 522 -31.59 -2.04 -4.03
C LEU A 522 -30.53 -2.88 -3.29
N LEU A 523 -30.55 -4.20 -3.44
CA LEU A 523 -29.61 -5.14 -2.83
C LEU A 523 -29.42 -5.00 -1.30
N TYR A 524 -30.38 -4.46 -0.55
CA TYR A 524 -30.22 -4.20 0.90
C TYR A 524 -29.93 -5.46 1.70
N ASN A 525 -30.61 -6.55 1.34
CA ASN A 525 -30.49 -7.83 2.01
C ASN A 525 -29.36 -8.71 1.45
N ALA A 526 -28.58 -8.22 0.47
CA ALA A 526 -27.42 -8.96 -0.02
C ALA A 526 -26.34 -8.98 1.07
N SER A 527 -25.51 -10.02 1.06
CA SER A 527 -24.28 -10.01 1.83
C SER A 527 -23.34 -8.91 1.31
N ALA A 528 -22.52 -8.34 2.20
CA ALA A 528 -21.46 -7.43 1.78
C ALA A 528 -20.31 -8.19 1.09
N TYR A 529 -20.13 -9.46 1.43
CA TYR A 529 -19.24 -10.39 0.74
C TYR A 529 -19.98 -11.22 -0.31
N PHE A 530 -19.43 -11.29 -1.51
CA PHE A 530 -19.92 -12.13 -2.61
C PHE A 530 -18.75 -12.86 -3.24
N ASP A 531 -18.97 -14.12 -3.59
CA ASP A 531 -18.03 -14.96 -4.32
C ASP A 531 -18.80 -15.85 -5.30
N LEU A 532 -18.47 -15.75 -6.59
CA LEU A 532 -18.99 -16.64 -7.62
C LEU A 532 -18.22 -17.97 -7.67
N GLY A 533 -17.00 -17.98 -7.16
CA GLY A 533 -15.95 -18.96 -7.45
C GLY A 533 -15.28 -18.69 -8.79
N ALA A 534 -14.18 -19.41 -9.06
CA ALA A 534 -13.53 -19.34 -10.36
C ALA A 534 -14.43 -19.97 -11.45
N ARG A 535 -14.51 -19.32 -12.61
CA ARG A 535 -15.21 -19.86 -13.80
C ARG A 535 -14.30 -19.91 -15.01
N LEU A 536 -14.33 -21.03 -15.72
CA LEU A 536 -13.63 -21.22 -16.98
C LEU A 536 -14.22 -20.29 -18.03
N ILE A 537 -13.36 -19.55 -18.71
CA ILE A 537 -13.69 -18.74 -19.87
C ILE A 537 -13.26 -19.52 -21.11
N SER A 538 -14.22 -20.11 -21.81
CA SER A 538 -13.95 -20.95 -22.99
C SER A 538 -13.50 -20.09 -24.18
N ALA A 539 -12.95 -20.74 -25.23
CA ALA A 539 -12.63 -20.07 -26.48
C ALA A 539 -13.87 -19.50 -27.20
N GLU A 540 -15.03 -20.09 -26.97
CA GLU A 540 -16.33 -19.58 -27.48
C GLU A 540 -16.73 -18.25 -26.82
N SER A 541 -16.08 -17.88 -25.72
CA SER A 541 -16.28 -16.59 -25.05
C SER A 541 -15.39 -15.48 -25.64
N ALA A 542 -14.70 -15.71 -26.76
CA ALA A 542 -13.88 -14.68 -27.39
C ALA A 542 -14.72 -13.46 -27.79
N GLY A 543 -14.31 -12.27 -27.35
CA GLY A 543 -15.08 -11.04 -27.53
C GLY A 543 -14.81 -10.00 -26.45
N VAL A 544 -15.50 -8.86 -26.56
CA VAL A 544 -15.48 -7.78 -25.57
C VAL A 544 -16.83 -7.74 -24.86
N TYR A 545 -16.83 -7.71 -23.53
CA TYR A 545 -18.05 -7.65 -22.72
C TYR A 545 -18.01 -6.44 -21.81
N HIS A 546 -18.94 -5.50 -22.02
CA HIS A 546 -19.12 -4.32 -21.18
C HIS A 546 -20.17 -4.59 -20.10
N TYR A 547 -19.86 -4.25 -18.85
CA TYR A 547 -20.74 -4.49 -17.71
C TYR A 547 -20.76 -3.32 -16.75
N VAL A 548 -21.79 -3.29 -15.89
CA VAL A 548 -22.08 -2.22 -14.94
C VAL A 548 -22.51 -2.81 -13.60
N SER A 549 -22.25 -2.08 -12.51
CA SER A 549 -23.00 -2.26 -11.26
C SER A 549 -24.15 -1.27 -11.19
N THR A 550 -25.37 -1.77 -10.96
CA THR A 550 -26.54 -0.89 -10.80
C THR A 550 -26.55 -0.14 -9.47
N ARG A 551 -25.73 -0.55 -8.50
CA ARG A 551 -25.65 0.09 -7.17
C ARG A 551 -24.89 1.40 -7.15
N ASN A 552 -23.93 1.56 -8.04
CA ASN A 552 -22.98 2.66 -8.01
C ASN A 552 -23.05 3.45 -9.32
N ASN A 553 -24.27 3.87 -9.66
CA ASN A 553 -24.63 4.56 -10.90
C ASN A 553 -25.43 5.87 -10.66
N ASP A 554 -25.50 6.32 -9.40
CA ASP A 554 -26.37 7.45 -8.98
C ASP A 554 -25.89 8.82 -9.52
N PHE A 555 -24.68 8.87 -10.10
CA PHE A 555 -24.13 10.08 -10.72
C PHE A 555 -24.34 10.14 -12.22
N SER A 556 -24.99 9.14 -12.83
CA SER A 556 -25.35 9.01 -14.27
C SER A 556 -24.23 9.00 -15.30
N ASN A 557 -23.16 9.77 -15.10
CA ASN A 557 -21.98 9.89 -15.96
C ASN A 557 -20.69 9.44 -15.25
N ARG A 558 -20.80 8.96 -14.02
CA ARG A 558 -19.73 8.43 -13.16
C ARG A 558 -20.24 7.11 -12.61
N ASP A 559 -19.98 6.07 -13.38
CA ASP A 559 -20.63 4.78 -13.25
C ASP A 559 -19.58 3.71 -12.97
N GLN A 560 -19.85 2.81 -12.02
CA GLN A 560 -19.04 1.61 -11.84
C GLN A 560 -19.24 0.68 -13.04
N LYS A 561 -18.33 0.76 -14.01
CA LYS A 561 -18.36 -0.01 -15.25
C LYS A 561 -17.01 -0.62 -15.53
N GLY A 562 -17.03 -1.76 -16.19
CA GLY A 562 -15.81 -2.42 -16.63
C GLY A 562 -16.00 -3.12 -17.96
N ARG A 563 -14.90 -3.64 -18.48
CA ARG A 563 -14.90 -4.53 -19.63
C ARG A 563 -13.99 -5.72 -19.44
N ILE A 564 -14.42 -6.87 -19.95
CA ILE A 564 -13.61 -8.08 -20.09
C ILE A 564 -13.36 -8.30 -21.57
N ILE A 565 -12.10 -8.44 -21.95
CA ILE A 565 -11.64 -8.72 -23.30
C ILE A 565 -11.08 -10.13 -23.29
N VAL A 566 -11.75 -11.04 -23.98
CA VAL A 566 -11.31 -12.43 -24.12
C VAL A 566 -10.65 -12.60 -25.48
N GLN A 567 -9.34 -12.82 -25.47
CA GLN A 567 -8.57 -13.09 -26.68
C GLN A 567 -8.79 -14.55 -27.13
N PRO A 568 -8.91 -14.83 -28.44
CA PRO A 568 -9.12 -16.18 -28.93
C PRO A 568 -7.87 -17.08 -28.79
N PHE A 569 -6.69 -16.50 -28.55
CA PHE A 569 -5.41 -17.20 -28.43
C PHE A 569 -4.83 -17.15 -27.02
N GLN A 570 -3.91 -18.08 -26.73
CA GLN A 570 -3.09 -18.04 -25.51
C GLN A 570 -1.96 -17.01 -25.66
N TYR A 571 -1.62 -16.34 -24.57
CA TYR A 571 -0.45 -15.48 -24.50
C TYR A 571 -0.02 -15.32 -23.05
N LYS A 572 1.24 -14.93 -22.85
CA LYS A 572 1.73 -14.49 -21.54
C LYS A 572 2.12 -13.02 -21.62
N TYR A 573 1.76 -12.28 -20.58
CA TYR A 573 2.33 -10.96 -20.37
C TYR A 573 3.77 -11.13 -19.91
N GLN A 574 4.71 -10.51 -20.63
CA GLN A 574 6.08 -10.39 -20.19
C GLN A 574 6.40 -8.90 -20.02
N LEU A 575 6.90 -8.52 -18.85
CA LEU A 575 7.49 -7.19 -18.64
C LEU A 575 8.79 -7.12 -19.45
N ILE A 576 8.83 -6.25 -20.46
CA ILE A 576 10.03 -5.99 -21.26
C ILE A 576 10.40 -4.51 -21.11
N GLY A 577 11.53 -4.24 -20.44
CA GLY A 577 12.09 -2.90 -20.30
C GLY A 577 11.28 -1.93 -19.43
N GLN A 578 11.51 -0.62 -19.61
CA GLN A 578 10.83 0.47 -18.89
C GLN A 578 9.33 0.51 -19.23
N ASN A 579 8.51 -0.19 -18.42
CA ASN A 579 7.05 -0.05 -18.35
C ASN A 579 6.21 -0.58 -19.52
N ARG A 580 6.73 -1.47 -20.38
CA ARG A 580 5.90 -2.09 -21.43
C ARG A 580 5.68 -3.57 -21.14
N HIS A 581 4.45 -3.89 -20.72
CA HIS A 581 3.92 -5.24 -20.85
C HIS A 581 3.89 -5.55 -22.35
N THR A 582 4.75 -6.46 -22.80
CA THR A 582 4.69 -6.96 -24.16
C THR A 582 3.97 -8.29 -24.11
N MET A 583 2.90 -8.44 -24.91
CA MET A 583 2.28 -9.74 -25.10
C MET A 583 3.23 -10.61 -25.91
N LYS A 584 3.62 -11.75 -25.34
CA LYS A 584 4.32 -12.79 -26.08
C LYS A 584 3.30 -13.89 -26.39
N LEU A 585 3.05 -14.10 -27.68
CA LEU A 585 2.26 -15.24 -28.15
C LEU A 585 3.00 -16.52 -27.77
N GLU A 586 2.26 -17.49 -27.24
CA GLU A 586 2.77 -18.83 -26.94
C GLU A 586 2.69 -19.77 -28.14
#